data_AF-A0A9D7SDS6-F1
#
_entry.id   AF-A0A9D7SDS6-F1
#
_cell.length_a   1.000
_cell.length_b   1.000
_cell.length_c   1.000
_cell.angle_alpha   90.00
_cell.angle_beta   90.00
_cell.angle_gamma   90.00
#
_symmetry.space_group_name_H-M   'P 1'
#
loop_
_entity.id
_entity.type
_entity.pdbx_description
1 polymer ?
#
loop_
_entity_poly.entity_id
_entity_poly.type
_entity_poly.pdbx_seq_one_letter_code
_entity_poly.pdbx_strand_id
1 'polypeptide(L)'
;MQELELDYKERLQAVAEIIQSSDELSAYLEEETPELYKVLQDTYEPLLAEIYNEVAEMHPLQLLQAEKVMMNPFFEGLFLPRFLGYSVLRGDINEDIKYTRPQEHFKEVLIAIANSANFDAIKQRIGQTVQVGFALSSDIWIANLLDRIENKKVKLFLQSMKLDRFRDKQERINLLQRYKKQFTHYNFLTAKFPTTVSELKVETDTLVNFLLSRIAFRSKHNNYIQAIHELISRKEFYKEPEFLELLAIIANFITLNEAEETHLSKAFNDCRSENPQFVNQYFNFLKKNYKQDTKFGAAADQRVYQLLDKTKTDDLVKYYLLMDTIHNKGFVHEDALDATNGFYSQYEGMSINNEVLRLAILQQFKQVVEHLTEPEHQSFYEITRTFASYMNIFDNSAFNQDVESMCMEYIQKLMTFYPDKRSREYQDVKKFVNSFFVEWELMTEKEVMEFFKIKRKRKTNKIINLFSIIIFDIVIICNIYTVIDK
;
A
#
# COMPACT_ATOMS: atom_id res chain seq x y z
N MET A 1 2.38 16.33 -19.17
CA MET A 1 1.06 15.85 -18.73
C MET A 1 0.16 15.83 -19.94
N GLN A 2 -0.70 14.83 -20.07
CA GLN A 2 -1.61 14.75 -21.19
C GLN A 2 -2.73 15.78 -21.03
N GLU A 3 -3.21 16.31 -22.15
CA GLU A 3 -4.38 17.17 -22.14
C GLU A 3 -5.63 16.35 -21.81
N LEU A 4 -6.60 16.99 -21.16
CA LEU A 4 -7.89 16.38 -20.90
C LEU A 4 -8.68 16.30 -22.22
N GLU A 5 -9.25 15.13 -22.50
CA GLU A 5 -10.12 14.92 -23.66
C GLU A 5 -11.31 15.87 -23.69
N LEU A 6 -11.77 16.17 -24.90
CA LEU A 6 -12.83 17.14 -25.12
C LEU A 6 -14.16 16.69 -24.49
N ASP A 7 -14.49 15.40 -24.56
CA ASP A 7 -15.70 14.84 -23.92
C ASP A 7 -15.75 15.13 -22.42
N TYR A 8 -14.64 14.88 -21.70
CA TYR A 8 -14.58 15.20 -20.27
C TYR A 8 -14.69 16.69 -19.99
N LYS A 9 -14.09 17.55 -20.84
CA LYS A 9 -14.22 19.00 -20.70
C LYS A 9 -15.67 19.44 -20.87
N GLU A 10 -16.36 18.94 -21.89
CA GLU A 10 -17.76 19.26 -22.18
C GLU A 10 -18.69 18.77 -21.07
N ARG A 11 -18.49 17.55 -20.57
CA ARG A 11 -19.27 17.01 -19.44
C ARG A 11 -19.04 17.78 -18.14
N LEU A 12 -17.80 18.15 -17.84
CA LEU A 12 -17.48 18.98 -16.67
C LEU A 12 -18.09 20.38 -16.80
N GLN A 13 -18.07 20.96 -18.00
CA GLN A 13 -18.71 22.24 -18.26
C GLN A 13 -20.23 22.15 -18.07
N ALA A 14 -20.88 21.10 -18.57
CA ALA A 14 -22.31 20.89 -18.36
C ALA A 14 -22.66 20.77 -16.86
N VAL A 15 -21.85 20.07 -16.07
CA VAL A 15 -22.04 20.00 -14.61
C VAL A 15 -21.87 21.38 -13.97
N ALA A 16 -20.87 22.17 -14.38
CA ALA A 16 -20.71 23.54 -13.89
C ALA A 16 -21.92 24.40 -14.21
N GLU A 17 -22.44 24.33 -15.44
CA GLU A 17 -23.64 25.07 -15.85
C GLU A 17 -24.87 24.68 -15.00
N ILE A 18 -25.06 23.38 -14.75
CA ILE A 18 -26.15 22.88 -13.89
C ILE A 18 -26.03 23.43 -12.47
N ILE A 19 -24.83 23.41 -11.88
CA ILE A 19 -24.59 23.95 -10.53
C ILE A 19 -24.91 25.44 -10.49
N GLN A 20 -24.38 26.20 -11.46
CA GLN A 20 -24.55 27.66 -11.51
C GLN A 20 -26.00 28.09 -11.77
N SER A 21 -26.81 27.27 -12.44
CA SER A 21 -28.24 27.53 -12.67
C SER A 21 -29.17 26.88 -11.63
N SER A 22 -28.64 26.29 -10.57
CA SER A 22 -29.45 25.51 -9.62
C SER A 22 -30.19 26.38 -8.60
N ASP A 23 -31.39 25.94 -8.23
CA ASP A 23 -32.17 26.55 -7.15
C ASP A 23 -31.47 26.34 -5.80
N GLU A 24 -30.78 25.20 -5.63
CA GLU A 24 -29.99 24.88 -4.45
C GLU A 24 -28.83 25.86 -4.24
N LEU A 25 -28.12 26.24 -5.31
CA LEU A 25 -27.05 27.23 -5.22
C LEU A 25 -27.63 28.61 -4.92
N SER A 26 -28.73 28.97 -5.59
CA SER A 26 -29.41 30.24 -5.35
C SER A 26 -29.84 30.38 -3.89
N ALA A 27 -30.45 29.34 -3.32
CA ALA A 27 -30.82 29.30 -1.91
C ALA A 27 -29.60 29.39 -0.97
N TYR A 28 -28.52 28.68 -1.28
CA TYR A 28 -27.28 28.77 -0.50
C TYR A 28 -26.67 30.19 -0.54
N LEU A 29 -26.67 30.85 -1.69
CA LEU A 29 -26.14 32.21 -1.82
C LEU A 29 -26.99 33.26 -1.08
N GLU A 30 -28.27 33.00 -0.84
CA GLU A 30 -29.15 33.88 -0.07
C GLU A 30 -28.98 33.71 1.45
N GLU A 31 -28.89 32.47 1.94
CA GLU A 31 -28.90 32.18 3.38
C GLU A 31 -27.53 31.79 3.97
N GLU A 32 -26.58 31.35 3.14
CA GLU A 32 -25.21 30.92 3.49
C GLU A 32 -25.11 29.91 4.66
N THR A 33 -26.10 29.01 4.80
CA THR A 33 -26.13 28.03 5.90
C THR A 33 -25.32 26.76 5.59
N PRO A 34 -24.70 26.13 6.61
CA PRO A 34 -24.00 24.86 6.44
C PRO A 34 -24.88 23.72 5.90
N GLU A 35 -26.16 23.73 6.25
CA GLU A 35 -27.16 22.74 5.81
C GLU A 35 -27.41 22.84 4.31
N LEU A 36 -27.53 24.05 3.77
CA LEU A 36 -27.72 24.26 2.32
C LEU A 36 -26.46 23.90 1.53
N TYR A 37 -25.26 24.23 2.04
CA TYR A 37 -24.02 23.78 1.41
C TYR A 37 -23.90 22.24 1.42
N LYS A 38 -24.44 21.59 2.45
CA LYS A 38 -24.49 20.13 2.52
C LYS A 38 -25.42 19.54 1.46
N VAL A 39 -26.54 20.18 1.16
CA VAL A 39 -27.42 19.80 0.04
C VAL A 39 -26.67 19.90 -1.29
N LEU A 40 -25.95 21.00 -1.55
CA LEU A 40 -25.12 21.13 -2.74
C LEU A 40 -24.10 20.00 -2.88
N GLN A 41 -23.44 19.64 -1.78
CA GLN A 41 -22.49 18.52 -1.77
C GLN A 41 -23.15 17.19 -2.12
N ASP A 42 -24.24 16.86 -1.45
CA ASP A 42 -24.90 15.56 -1.61
C ASP A 42 -25.52 15.41 -3.00
N THR A 43 -25.93 16.51 -3.63
CA THR A 43 -26.46 16.53 -5.00
C THR A 43 -25.36 16.45 -6.06
N TYR A 44 -24.31 17.27 -5.97
CA TYR A 44 -23.38 17.49 -7.09
C TYR A 44 -22.01 16.83 -6.94
N GLU A 45 -21.52 16.53 -5.73
CA GLU A 45 -20.27 15.75 -5.58
C GLU A 45 -20.33 14.39 -6.27
N PRO A 46 -21.45 13.63 -6.27
CA PRO A 46 -21.55 12.36 -6.98
C PRO A 46 -21.32 12.48 -8.49
N LEU A 47 -21.83 13.55 -9.13
CA LEU A 47 -21.67 13.78 -10.57
C LEU A 47 -20.20 14.05 -10.92
N LEU A 48 -19.52 14.86 -10.10
CA LEU A 48 -18.08 15.12 -10.25
C LEU A 48 -17.26 13.84 -9.97
N ALA A 49 -17.66 13.05 -8.97
CA ALA A 49 -17.01 11.80 -8.64
C ALA A 49 -17.10 10.80 -9.80
N GLU A 50 -18.24 10.71 -10.48
CA GLU A 50 -18.44 9.82 -11.63
C GLU A 50 -17.44 10.15 -12.75
N ILE A 51 -17.38 11.41 -13.17
CA ILE A 51 -16.45 11.85 -14.22
C ILE A 51 -15.00 11.64 -13.76
N TYR A 52 -14.66 11.99 -12.51
CA TYR A 52 -13.31 11.82 -11.99
C TYR A 52 -12.88 10.34 -11.95
N ASN A 53 -13.76 9.44 -11.50
CA ASN A 53 -13.47 8.01 -11.42
C ASN A 53 -13.31 7.41 -12.82
N GLU A 54 -14.10 7.87 -13.79
CA GLU A 54 -13.95 7.46 -15.18
C GLU A 54 -12.60 7.90 -15.74
N VAL A 55 -12.18 9.16 -15.53
CA VAL A 55 -10.85 9.64 -15.92
C VAL A 55 -9.77 8.83 -15.21
N ALA A 56 -9.91 8.53 -13.92
CA ALA A 56 -8.92 7.76 -13.18
C ALA A 56 -8.79 6.30 -13.69
N GLU A 57 -9.87 5.70 -14.17
CA GLU A 57 -9.87 4.32 -14.67
C GLU A 57 -9.42 4.24 -16.13
N MET A 58 -9.93 5.16 -16.96
CA MET A 58 -9.72 5.16 -18.41
C MET A 58 -8.53 6.04 -18.80
N HIS A 59 -8.41 7.25 -18.30
CA HIS A 59 -7.38 8.20 -18.75
C HIS A 59 -6.53 8.75 -17.58
N PRO A 60 -5.86 7.89 -16.81
CA PRO A 60 -5.23 8.29 -15.53
C PRO A 60 -4.15 9.36 -15.69
N LEU A 61 -3.50 9.47 -16.86
CA LEU A 61 -2.47 10.47 -17.13
C LEU A 61 -3.03 11.88 -17.38
N GLN A 62 -4.35 12.01 -17.50
CA GLN A 62 -5.08 13.27 -17.67
C GLN A 62 -5.66 13.80 -16.34
N LEU A 63 -5.53 13.03 -15.25
CA LEU A 63 -6.20 13.29 -13.97
C LEU A 63 -5.87 14.66 -13.37
N LEU A 64 -4.59 15.07 -13.40
CA LEU A 64 -4.18 16.40 -12.92
C LEU A 64 -4.80 17.54 -13.72
N GLN A 65 -5.08 17.34 -15.02
CA GLN A 65 -5.78 18.35 -15.83
C GLN A 65 -7.27 18.39 -15.51
N ALA A 66 -7.90 17.24 -15.28
CA ALA A 66 -9.29 17.18 -14.81
C ALA A 66 -9.45 17.94 -13.49
N GLU A 67 -8.54 17.73 -12.55
CA GLU A 67 -8.53 18.45 -11.27
C GLU A 67 -8.34 19.95 -11.45
N LYS A 68 -7.45 20.40 -12.35
CA LYS A 68 -7.27 21.82 -12.66
C LYS A 68 -8.54 22.47 -13.22
N VAL A 69 -9.28 21.77 -14.08
CA VAL A 69 -10.58 22.25 -14.57
C VAL A 69 -11.57 22.35 -13.43
N MET A 70 -11.66 21.33 -12.57
CA MET A 70 -12.57 21.29 -11.42
C MET A 70 -12.18 22.23 -10.26
N MET A 71 -10.99 22.83 -10.29
CA MET A 71 -10.62 23.93 -9.38
C MET A 71 -11.25 25.27 -9.76
N ASN A 72 -11.91 25.36 -10.91
CA ASN A 72 -12.63 26.56 -11.31
C ASN A 72 -13.71 26.92 -10.26
N PRO A 73 -13.84 28.21 -9.88
CA PRO A 73 -14.88 28.68 -8.96
C PRO A 73 -16.30 28.24 -9.30
N PHE A 74 -16.64 27.97 -10.56
CA PHE A 74 -17.98 27.51 -10.97
C PHE A 74 -18.40 26.15 -10.38
N PHE A 75 -17.45 25.38 -9.83
CA PHE A 75 -17.75 24.14 -9.10
C PHE A 75 -17.94 24.35 -7.60
N GLU A 76 -18.00 25.60 -7.13
CA GLU A 76 -18.28 26.01 -5.74
C GLU A 76 -17.33 25.41 -4.70
N GLY A 77 -16.18 24.88 -5.14
CA GLY A 77 -15.21 24.22 -4.28
C GLY A 77 -15.66 22.87 -3.71
N LEU A 78 -16.73 22.28 -4.25
CA LEU A 78 -17.37 21.06 -3.74
C LEU A 78 -16.39 19.88 -3.62
N PHE A 79 -15.57 19.67 -4.66
CA PHE A 79 -14.67 18.52 -4.73
C PHE A 79 -13.23 18.80 -4.25
N LEU A 80 -12.91 20.07 -3.96
CA LEU A 80 -11.56 20.48 -3.52
C LEU A 80 -11.04 19.73 -2.28
N PRO A 81 -11.86 19.39 -1.25
CA PRO A 81 -11.37 18.60 -0.12
C PRO A 81 -10.78 17.25 -0.53
N ARG A 82 -11.33 16.60 -1.57
CA ARG A 82 -10.86 15.30 -2.07
C ARG A 82 -9.54 15.46 -2.83
N PHE A 83 -9.46 16.43 -3.74
CA PHE A 83 -8.22 16.74 -4.46
C PHE A 83 -7.08 17.10 -3.51
N LEU A 84 -7.38 17.82 -2.42
CA LEU A 84 -6.37 18.13 -1.42
C LEU A 84 -5.81 16.84 -0.79
N GLY A 85 -6.68 15.87 -0.47
CA GLY A 85 -6.24 14.58 0.04
C GLY A 85 -5.40 13.78 -0.95
N TYR A 86 -5.84 13.73 -2.21
CA TYR A 86 -5.10 13.06 -3.28
C TYR A 86 -3.72 13.70 -3.49
N SER A 87 -3.64 15.03 -3.53
CA SER A 87 -2.40 15.78 -3.72
C SER A 87 -1.37 15.51 -2.63
N VAL A 88 -1.80 15.37 -1.37
CA VAL A 88 -0.94 15.05 -0.24
C VAL A 88 -0.41 13.61 -0.33
N LEU A 89 -1.24 12.67 -0.77
CA LEU A 89 -0.89 11.26 -0.84
C LEU A 89 -0.07 10.87 -2.07
N ARG A 90 -0.09 11.67 -3.14
CA ARG A 90 0.72 11.48 -4.35
C ARG A 90 2.19 11.83 -4.17
N GLY A 91 2.55 12.64 -3.16
CA GLY A 91 3.92 13.10 -2.98
C GLY A 91 4.88 12.00 -2.53
N ASP A 92 6.06 11.95 -3.13
CA ASP A 92 7.13 11.02 -2.74
C ASP A 92 7.75 11.42 -1.40
N ILE A 93 7.96 10.44 -0.53
CA ILE A 93 8.36 10.64 0.86
C ILE A 93 9.68 9.90 1.13
N ASN A 94 10.61 10.58 1.78
CA ASN A 94 11.90 10.00 2.18
C ASN A 94 11.81 9.21 3.50
N GLU A 95 12.95 8.66 3.92
CA GLU A 95 13.07 7.88 5.16
C GLU A 95 12.64 8.65 6.41
N ASP A 96 12.73 9.98 6.42
CA ASP A 96 12.34 10.84 7.54
C ASP A 96 10.87 11.26 7.52
N ILE A 97 10.10 10.69 6.61
CA ILE A 97 8.68 10.99 6.44
C ILE A 97 8.49 12.47 6.11
N LYS A 98 9.28 12.94 5.16
CA LYS A 98 9.20 14.28 4.55
C LYS A 98 9.15 14.16 3.04
N TYR A 99 8.49 15.11 2.38
CA TYR A 99 8.50 15.15 0.92
C TYR A 99 9.92 15.34 0.40
N THR A 100 10.31 14.53 -0.57
CA THR A 100 11.61 14.64 -1.26
C THR A 100 11.69 15.93 -2.07
N ARG A 101 10.56 16.36 -2.63
CA ARG A 101 10.42 17.54 -3.50
C ARG A 101 9.22 18.41 -3.10
N PRO A 102 9.28 19.72 -3.41
CA PRO A 102 8.13 20.61 -3.29
C PRO A 102 6.90 20.06 -4.02
N GLN A 103 5.75 20.05 -3.34
CA GLN A 103 4.50 19.51 -3.88
C GLN A 103 3.68 20.63 -4.53
N GLU A 104 3.95 20.94 -5.80
CA GLU A 104 3.29 22.05 -6.49
C GLU A 104 1.77 21.86 -6.60
N HIS A 105 1.31 20.64 -6.91
CA HIS A 105 -0.13 20.38 -7.01
C HIS A 105 -0.85 20.54 -5.65
N PHE A 106 -0.25 20.10 -4.54
CA PHE A 106 -0.80 20.35 -3.19
C PHE A 106 -0.92 21.86 -2.90
N LYS A 107 0.07 22.64 -3.33
CA LYS A 107 0.03 24.11 -3.24
C LYS A 107 -1.04 24.73 -4.14
N GLU A 108 -1.18 24.29 -5.39
CA GLU A 108 -2.22 24.76 -6.31
C GLU A 108 -3.63 24.54 -5.71
N VAL A 109 -3.91 23.33 -5.22
CA VAL A 109 -5.20 23.00 -4.59
C VAL A 109 -5.43 23.84 -3.33
N LEU A 110 -4.42 23.99 -2.47
CA LEU A 110 -4.59 24.75 -1.23
C LEU A 110 -4.80 26.24 -1.50
N ILE A 111 -4.17 26.81 -2.53
CA ILE A 111 -4.42 28.19 -2.97
C ILE A 111 -5.84 28.32 -3.54
N ALA A 112 -6.30 27.37 -4.34
CA ALA A 112 -7.68 27.36 -4.84
C ALA A 112 -8.70 27.34 -3.70
N ILE A 113 -8.46 26.52 -2.67
CA ILE A 113 -9.28 26.50 -1.46
C ILE A 113 -9.21 27.83 -0.70
N ALA A 114 -8.01 28.39 -0.53
CA ALA A 114 -7.81 29.64 0.20
C ALA A 114 -8.50 30.84 -0.46
N ASN A 115 -8.66 30.79 -1.78
CA ASN A 115 -9.33 31.82 -2.58
C ASN A 115 -10.82 31.52 -2.86
N SER A 116 -11.34 30.39 -2.37
CA SER A 116 -12.75 30.03 -2.54
C SER A 116 -13.66 30.91 -1.69
N ALA A 117 -14.78 31.34 -2.25
CA ALA A 117 -15.84 32.02 -1.50
C ALA A 117 -16.38 31.13 -0.36
N ASN A 118 -16.40 29.81 -0.57
CA ASN A 118 -16.95 28.83 0.35
C ASN A 118 -15.92 28.28 1.35
N PHE A 119 -14.83 29.02 1.59
CA PHE A 119 -13.74 28.58 2.48
C PHE A 119 -14.25 28.17 3.88
N ASP A 120 -15.22 28.90 4.44
CA ASP A 120 -15.74 28.61 5.78
C ASP A 120 -16.49 27.28 5.88
N ALA A 121 -17.07 26.80 4.78
CA ALA A 121 -17.64 25.47 4.69
C ALA A 121 -16.56 24.41 4.41
N ILE A 122 -15.64 24.70 3.48
CA ILE A 122 -14.56 23.78 3.09
C ILE A 122 -13.59 23.51 4.25
N LYS A 123 -13.26 24.52 5.06
CA LYS A 123 -12.30 24.41 6.18
C LYS A 123 -12.68 23.32 7.19
N GLN A 124 -13.98 23.00 7.31
CA GLN A 124 -14.49 21.98 8.22
C GLN A 124 -14.04 20.56 7.85
N ARG A 125 -13.67 20.32 6.59
CA ARG A 125 -13.31 18.98 6.05
C ARG A 125 -11.82 18.78 5.77
N ILE A 126 -11.03 19.86 5.70
CA ILE A 126 -9.63 19.80 5.22
C ILE A 126 -8.59 19.81 6.34
N GLY A 127 -8.98 20.05 7.60
CA GLY A 127 -8.03 20.29 8.69
C GLY A 127 -6.99 19.17 8.86
N GLN A 128 -7.44 17.91 8.87
CA GLN A 128 -6.53 16.75 8.94
C GLN A 128 -5.61 16.67 7.71
N THR A 129 -6.14 16.92 6.51
CA THR A 129 -5.38 16.89 5.25
C THR A 129 -4.25 17.93 5.26
N VAL A 130 -4.55 19.17 5.66
CA VAL A 130 -3.54 20.24 5.76
C VAL A 130 -2.49 19.89 6.81
N GLN A 131 -2.90 19.34 7.96
CA GLN A 131 -1.97 18.85 8.99
C GLN A 131 -1.01 17.80 8.43
N VAL A 132 -1.50 16.83 7.64
CA VAL A 132 -0.65 15.82 7.00
C VAL A 132 0.30 16.48 6.00
N GLY A 133 -0.21 17.28 5.06
CA GLY A 133 0.62 17.95 4.06
C GLY A 133 1.70 18.84 4.67
N PHE A 134 1.39 19.58 5.74
CA PHE A 134 2.36 20.42 6.46
C PHE A 134 3.35 19.60 7.29
N ALA A 135 2.89 18.51 7.93
CA ALA A 135 3.77 17.60 8.65
C ALA A 135 4.83 16.98 7.73
N LEU A 136 4.51 16.75 6.46
CA LEU A 136 5.41 16.19 5.46
C LEU A 136 6.25 17.26 4.72
N SER A 137 5.81 18.52 4.72
CA SER A 137 6.50 19.62 4.04
C SER A 137 7.66 20.20 4.87
N SER A 138 8.52 20.98 4.20
CA SER A 138 9.55 21.79 4.85
C SER A 138 8.97 23.12 5.35
N ASP A 139 9.54 23.65 6.44
CA ASP A 139 9.07 24.90 7.03
C ASP A 139 9.21 26.11 6.08
N ILE A 140 10.26 26.12 5.26
CA ILE A 140 10.49 27.15 4.24
C ILE A 140 9.39 27.10 3.18
N TRP A 141 9.02 25.90 2.73
CA TRP A 141 7.95 25.74 1.75
C TRP A 141 6.59 26.20 2.29
N ILE A 142 6.29 25.87 3.55
CA ILE A 142 5.05 26.31 4.22
C ILE A 142 5.02 27.84 4.36
N ALA A 143 6.12 28.47 4.79
CA ALA A 143 6.19 29.93 4.91
C ALA A 143 5.93 30.60 3.55
N ASN A 144 6.62 30.15 2.50
CA ASN A 144 6.45 30.67 1.14
C ASN A 144 5.02 30.49 0.61
N LEU A 145 4.32 29.43 1.00
CA LEU A 145 2.92 29.20 0.64
C LEU A 145 2.01 30.19 1.38
N LEU A 146 2.18 30.33 2.70
CA LEU A 146 1.36 31.21 3.54
C LEU A 146 1.53 32.69 3.20
N ASP A 147 2.66 33.09 2.63
CA ASP A 147 2.89 34.47 2.17
C ASP A 147 2.16 34.81 0.88
N ARG A 148 1.69 33.81 0.12
CA ARG A 148 0.83 34.01 -1.05
C ARG A 148 -0.65 34.19 -0.70
N ILE A 149 -1.02 34.00 0.56
CA ILE A 149 -2.41 34.06 1.02
C ILE A 149 -2.66 35.43 1.65
N GLU A 150 -3.45 36.25 0.96
CA GLU A 150 -3.77 37.62 1.40
C GLU A 150 -4.78 37.64 2.56
N ASN A 151 -5.76 36.73 2.56
CA ASN A 151 -6.80 36.68 3.57
C ASN A 151 -6.24 36.24 4.94
N LYS A 152 -6.23 37.18 5.90
CA LYS A 152 -5.70 36.96 7.25
C LYS A 152 -6.41 35.83 8.01
N LYS A 153 -7.73 35.68 7.86
CA LYS A 153 -8.50 34.61 8.54
C LYS A 153 -8.07 33.24 8.03
N VAL A 154 -7.94 33.09 6.71
CA VAL A 154 -7.47 31.87 6.06
C VAL A 154 -6.03 31.56 6.48
N LYS A 155 -5.15 32.57 6.47
CA LYS A 155 -3.75 32.43 6.89
C LYS A 155 -3.64 31.95 8.34
N LEU A 156 -4.41 32.53 9.26
CA LEU A 156 -4.45 32.09 10.67
C LEU A 156 -4.94 30.64 10.81
N PHE A 157 -5.98 30.24 10.08
CA PHE A 157 -6.44 28.86 10.07
C PHE A 157 -5.33 27.91 9.64
N LEU A 158 -4.69 28.16 8.50
CA LEU A 158 -3.63 27.30 7.98
C LEU A 158 -2.41 27.26 8.92
N GLN A 159 -2.03 28.40 9.53
CA GLN A 159 -0.99 28.43 10.56
C GLN A 159 -1.31 27.52 11.74
N SER A 160 -2.57 27.47 12.19
CA SER A 160 -2.98 26.58 13.29
C SER A 160 -2.95 25.10 12.92
N MET A 161 -2.90 24.75 11.63
CA MET A 161 -2.73 23.35 11.18
C MET A 161 -1.28 22.86 11.29
N LYS A 162 -0.30 23.74 11.54
CA LYS A 162 1.07 23.33 11.82
C LYS A 162 1.20 22.92 13.29
N LEU A 163 1.14 21.62 13.56
CA LEU A 163 1.22 21.07 14.92
C LEU A 163 2.65 20.62 15.29
N ASP A 164 3.16 21.07 16.44
CA ASP A 164 4.53 20.78 16.88
C ASP A 164 4.81 19.30 17.15
N ARG A 165 3.78 18.52 17.55
CA ARG A 165 3.92 17.07 17.74
C ARG A 165 4.44 16.33 16.50
N PHE A 166 4.17 16.86 15.29
CA PHE A 166 4.60 16.24 14.03
C PHE A 166 6.06 16.59 13.66
N ARG A 167 6.81 17.26 14.54
CA ARG A 167 8.27 17.29 14.48
C ARG A 167 8.86 15.91 14.77
N ASP A 168 8.19 15.10 15.59
CA ASP A 168 8.56 13.72 15.85
C ASP A 168 8.28 12.80 14.64
N LYS A 169 9.23 11.91 14.33
CA LYS A 169 9.16 11.00 13.18
C LYS A 169 8.07 9.94 13.36
N GLN A 170 7.93 9.38 14.56
CA GLN A 170 6.95 8.32 14.82
C GLN A 170 5.53 8.86 14.73
N GLU A 171 5.29 10.06 15.25
CA GLU A 171 4.00 10.74 15.11
C GLU A 171 3.65 11.01 13.63
N ARG A 172 4.63 11.37 12.79
CA ARG A 172 4.42 11.50 11.34
C ARG A 172 4.05 10.17 10.68
N ILE A 173 4.74 9.08 11.03
CA ILE A 173 4.43 7.73 10.53
C ILE A 173 2.97 7.37 10.87
N ASN A 174 2.60 7.50 12.14
CA ASN A 174 1.26 7.17 12.63
C ASN A 174 0.18 8.05 11.98
N LEU A 175 0.46 9.34 11.77
CA LEU A 175 -0.45 10.25 11.07
C LEU A 175 -0.66 9.79 9.61
N LEU A 176 0.43 9.59 8.87
CA LEU A 176 0.39 9.24 7.46
C LEU A 176 -0.29 7.89 7.23
N GLN A 177 0.03 6.86 8.03
CA GLN A 177 -0.57 5.53 7.89
C GLN A 177 -2.07 5.56 8.13
N ARG A 178 -2.54 6.25 9.19
CA ARG A 178 -3.97 6.41 9.46
C ARG A 178 -4.68 7.20 8.36
N TYR A 179 -4.02 8.23 7.83
CA TYR A 179 -4.59 9.03 6.76
C TYR A 179 -4.69 8.25 5.46
N LYS A 180 -3.63 7.54 5.03
CA LYS A 180 -3.61 6.67 3.85
C LYS A 180 -4.75 5.64 3.86
N LYS A 181 -5.06 5.07 5.03
CA LYS A 181 -6.18 4.11 5.19
C LYS A 181 -7.55 4.66 4.79
N GLN A 182 -7.75 5.99 4.87
CA GLN A 182 -9.01 6.62 4.46
C GLN A 182 -9.18 6.64 2.93
N PHE A 183 -8.09 6.42 2.19
CA PHE A 183 -8.04 6.59 0.73
C PHE A 183 -7.84 5.28 -0.03
N THR A 184 -7.82 4.12 0.65
CA THR A 184 -7.49 2.80 0.07
C THR A 184 -8.40 2.36 -1.06
N HIS A 185 -9.64 2.88 -1.10
CA HIS A 185 -10.63 2.53 -2.11
C HIS A 185 -10.73 3.53 -3.26
N TYR A 186 -9.92 4.60 -3.25
CA TYR A 186 -9.96 5.62 -4.28
C TYR A 186 -8.83 5.42 -5.28
N ASN A 187 -9.17 5.41 -6.57
CA ASN A 187 -8.18 5.47 -7.64
C ASN A 187 -7.89 6.94 -7.95
N PHE A 188 -6.73 7.43 -7.52
CA PHE A 188 -6.33 8.81 -7.73
C PHE A 188 -4.87 8.97 -8.14
N LEU A 189 -4.12 7.89 -8.34
CA LEU A 189 -2.73 8.01 -8.73
C LEU A 189 -2.60 8.34 -10.22
N THR A 190 -1.58 9.13 -10.53
CA THR A 190 -1.18 9.56 -11.87
C THR A 190 0.34 9.62 -11.89
N ALA A 191 0.94 9.51 -13.06
CA ALA A 191 2.39 9.54 -13.20
C ALA A 191 2.84 10.30 -14.44
N LYS A 192 4.11 10.69 -14.46
CA LYS A 192 4.80 11.20 -15.65
C LYS A 192 5.78 10.13 -16.13
N PHE A 193 5.64 9.71 -17.38
CA PHE A 193 6.61 8.81 -18.00
C PHE A 193 7.88 9.62 -18.34
N PRO A 194 9.07 9.17 -17.89
CA PRO A 194 10.30 9.90 -18.09
C PRO A 194 10.78 9.82 -19.54
N THR A 195 11.32 10.93 -20.04
CA THR A 195 11.89 11.03 -21.39
C THR A 195 13.42 11.15 -21.38
N THR A 196 13.99 11.54 -20.23
CA THR A 196 15.44 11.68 -20.01
C THR A 196 15.88 10.92 -18.76
N VAL A 197 17.18 10.63 -18.63
CA VAL A 197 17.74 9.93 -17.47
C VAL A 197 17.50 10.72 -16.17
N SER A 198 17.59 12.05 -16.23
CA SER A 198 17.30 12.90 -15.07
C SER A 198 15.84 12.80 -14.64
N GLU A 199 14.91 12.77 -15.60
CA GLU A 199 13.48 12.56 -15.29
C GLU A 199 13.23 11.16 -14.73
N LEU A 200 13.90 10.13 -15.26
CA LEU A 200 13.77 8.76 -14.76
C LEU A 200 14.07 8.69 -13.26
N LYS A 201 15.20 9.26 -12.82
CA LYS A 201 15.58 9.27 -11.40
C LYS A 201 14.59 9.99 -10.50
N VAL A 202 13.91 11.00 -11.03
CA VAL A 202 12.96 11.81 -10.27
C VAL A 202 11.57 11.17 -10.22
N GLU A 203 11.11 10.57 -11.32
CA GLU A 203 9.71 10.12 -11.45
C GLU A 203 9.51 8.62 -11.18
N THR A 204 10.58 7.86 -10.93
CA THR A 204 10.50 6.39 -10.78
C THR A 204 9.61 5.98 -9.62
N ASP A 205 9.78 6.54 -8.43
CA ASP A 205 8.96 6.17 -7.26
C ASP A 205 7.47 6.44 -7.51
N THR A 206 7.16 7.60 -8.09
CA THR A 206 5.78 7.96 -8.47
C THR A 206 5.22 6.98 -9.50
N LEU A 207 6.01 6.62 -10.52
CA LEU A 207 5.59 5.72 -11.59
C LEU A 207 5.44 4.27 -11.10
N VAL A 208 6.32 3.79 -10.24
CA VAL A 208 6.21 2.48 -9.56
C VAL A 208 4.94 2.42 -8.74
N ASN A 209 4.69 3.41 -7.88
CA ASN A 209 3.47 3.48 -7.07
C ASN A 209 2.21 3.51 -7.94
N PHE A 210 2.24 4.26 -9.04
CA PHE A 210 1.16 4.29 -10.02
C PHE A 210 0.90 2.91 -10.62
N LEU A 211 1.91 2.24 -11.17
CA LEU A 211 1.76 0.93 -11.82
C LEU A 211 1.29 -0.14 -10.82
N LEU A 212 1.90 -0.22 -9.64
CA LEU A 212 1.52 -1.18 -8.60
C LEU A 212 0.09 -0.96 -8.11
N SER A 213 -0.33 0.30 -7.94
CA SER A 213 -1.73 0.60 -7.59
C SER A 213 -2.70 0.14 -8.67
N ARG A 214 -2.39 0.35 -9.95
CA ARG A 214 -3.21 -0.12 -11.07
C ARG A 214 -3.34 -1.64 -11.09
N ILE A 215 -2.25 -2.35 -10.80
CA ILE A 215 -2.24 -3.81 -10.68
C ILE A 215 -3.13 -4.25 -9.51
N ALA A 216 -3.02 -3.60 -8.34
CA ALA A 216 -3.84 -3.89 -7.18
C ALA A 216 -5.34 -3.68 -7.43
N PHE A 217 -5.71 -2.63 -8.19
CA PHE A 217 -7.09 -2.37 -8.62
C PHE A 217 -7.57 -3.23 -9.79
N ARG A 218 -6.71 -4.09 -10.37
CA ARG A 218 -6.99 -4.91 -11.56
C ARG A 218 -7.49 -4.09 -12.75
N SER A 219 -6.97 -2.89 -12.88
CA SER A 219 -7.42 -1.95 -13.88
C SER A 219 -6.78 -2.19 -15.25
N LYS A 220 -7.39 -1.65 -16.32
CA LYS A 220 -6.89 -1.84 -17.70
C LYS A 220 -5.65 -0.98 -17.99
N HIS A 221 -4.71 -1.48 -18.79
CA HIS A 221 -3.46 -0.76 -19.09
C HIS A 221 -3.44 -0.08 -20.47
N ASN A 222 -4.44 -0.36 -21.31
CA ASN A 222 -4.51 0.02 -22.73
C ASN A 222 -4.18 1.50 -23.01
N ASN A 223 -4.63 2.39 -22.12
CA ASN A 223 -4.64 3.83 -22.38
C ASN A 223 -3.26 4.50 -22.19
N TYR A 224 -2.26 3.77 -21.70
CA TYR A 224 -0.88 4.22 -21.60
C TYR A 224 0.12 3.19 -22.13
N ILE A 225 -0.35 2.20 -22.91
CA ILE A 225 0.54 1.21 -23.55
C ILE A 225 1.55 1.92 -24.46
N GLN A 226 1.15 2.92 -25.23
CA GLN A 226 2.10 3.69 -26.04
C GLN A 226 3.21 4.32 -25.19
N ALA A 227 2.87 4.88 -24.02
CA ALA A 227 3.87 5.45 -23.11
C ALA A 227 4.81 4.36 -22.56
N ILE A 228 4.31 3.15 -22.32
CA ILE A 228 5.13 1.98 -21.97
C ILE A 228 6.09 1.64 -23.12
N HIS A 229 5.62 1.58 -24.37
CA HIS A 229 6.48 1.30 -25.53
C HIS A 229 7.59 2.33 -25.69
N GLU A 230 7.26 3.61 -25.56
CA GLU A 230 8.22 4.70 -25.64
C GLU A 230 9.25 4.61 -24.50
N LEU A 231 8.82 4.20 -23.30
CA LEU A 231 9.72 4.01 -22.16
C LEU A 231 10.71 2.85 -22.40
N ILE A 232 10.22 1.65 -22.75
CA ILE A 232 11.06 0.45 -22.86
C ILE A 232 11.99 0.46 -24.08
N SER A 233 11.67 1.29 -25.08
CA SER A 233 12.51 1.46 -26.28
C SER A 233 13.73 2.36 -26.05
N ARG A 234 13.82 3.07 -24.92
CA ARG A 234 14.92 4.01 -24.63
C ARG A 234 16.14 3.29 -24.09
N LYS A 235 17.07 2.95 -24.99
CA LYS A 235 18.35 2.31 -24.64
C LYS A 235 19.20 3.12 -23.65
N GLU A 236 19.05 4.44 -23.63
CA GLU A 236 19.72 5.32 -22.67
C GLU A 236 19.42 4.94 -21.21
N PHE A 237 18.30 4.28 -20.95
CA PHE A 237 17.87 3.89 -19.60
C PHE A 237 18.41 2.53 -19.15
N TYR A 238 18.97 1.71 -20.04
CA TYR A 238 19.25 0.29 -19.76
C TYR A 238 20.27 0.06 -18.64
N LYS A 239 21.12 1.04 -18.36
CA LYS A 239 22.13 0.98 -17.29
C LYS A 239 21.63 1.53 -15.96
N GLU A 240 20.48 2.20 -15.94
CA GLU A 240 19.94 2.83 -14.75
C GLU A 240 19.12 1.80 -13.94
N PRO A 241 19.38 1.65 -12.63
CA PRO A 241 18.65 0.69 -11.80
C PRO A 241 17.15 0.99 -11.72
N GLU A 242 16.78 2.27 -11.77
CA GLU A 242 15.39 2.73 -11.77
C GLU A 242 14.58 2.18 -12.96
N PHE A 243 15.21 2.10 -14.13
CA PHE A 243 14.58 1.56 -15.32
C PHE A 243 14.33 0.06 -15.20
N LEU A 244 15.27 -0.68 -14.59
CA LEU A 244 15.11 -2.11 -14.39
C LEU A 244 13.91 -2.42 -13.50
N GLU A 245 13.70 -1.64 -12.44
CA GLU A 245 12.53 -1.80 -11.56
C GLU A 245 11.22 -1.62 -12.35
N LEU A 246 11.12 -0.58 -13.18
CA LEU A 246 9.95 -0.36 -14.04
C LEU A 246 9.76 -1.48 -15.07
N LEU A 247 10.84 -1.87 -15.75
CA LEU A 247 10.83 -2.95 -16.74
C LEU A 247 10.40 -4.27 -16.12
N ALA A 248 10.87 -4.59 -14.91
CA ALA A 248 10.50 -5.79 -14.18
C ALA A 248 9.01 -5.77 -13.77
N ILE A 249 8.48 -4.63 -13.29
CA ILE A 249 7.04 -4.51 -12.98
C ILE A 249 6.20 -4.76 -14.24
N ILE A 250 6.57 -4.13 -15.37
CA ILE A 250 5.88 -4.31 -16.64
C ILE A 250 5.90 -5.80 -17.06
N ALA A 251 7.07 -6.43 -17.03
CA ALA A 251 7.25 -7.83 -17.41
C ALA A 251 6.48 -8.82 -16.52
N ASN A 252 6.42 -8.57 -15.21
CA ASN A 252 5.78 -9.49 -14.28
C ASN A 252 4.25 -9.36 -14.27
N PHE A 253 3.70 -8.15 -14.44
CA PHE A 253 2.30 -7.89 -14.06
C PHE A 253 1.43 -7.29 -15.16
N ILE A 254 1.99 -6.64 -16.17
CA ILE A 254 1.19 -6.01 -17.22
C ILE A 254 0.95 -7.02 -18.35
N THR A 255 -0.32 -7.24 -18.68
CA THR A 255 -0.72 -8.08 -19.82
C THR A 255 -0.73 -7.25 -21.09
N LEU A 256 -0.01 -7.72 -22.11
CA LEU A 256 0.16 -7.07 -23.40
C LEU A 256 -0.35 -7.98 -24.52
N ASN A 257 -0.59 -7.45 -25.72
CA ASN A 257 -0.89 -8.30 -26.88
C ASN A 257 0.38 -8.92 -27.48
N GLU A 258 0.24 -9.86 -28.42
CA GLU A 258 1.37 -10.61 -29.00
C GLU A 258 2.46 -9.72 -29.62
N ALA A 259 2.07 -8.65 -30.33
CA ALA A 259 3.02 -7.72 -30.93
C ALA A 259 3.77 -6.92 -29.86
N GLU A 260 3.07 -6.52 -28.81
CA GLU A 260 3.61 -5.77 -27.69
C GLU A 260 4.53 -6.63 -26.80
N GLU A 261 4.17 -7.90 -26.56
CA GLU A 261 5.00 -8.88 -25.86
C GLU A 261 6.31 -9.16 -26.61
N THR A 262 6.25 -9.25 -27.94
CA THR A 262 7.45 -9.40 -28.77
C THR A 262 8.39 -8.20 -28.60
N HIS A 263 7.83 -6.99 -28.56
CA HIS A 263 8.59 -5.76 -28.33
C HIS A 263 9.20 -5.73 -26.91
N LEU A 264 8.43 -6.12 -25.90
CA LEU A 264 8.91 -6.22 -24.52
C LEU A 264 10.01 -7.27 -24.37
N SER A 265 9.85 -8.46 -24.96
CA SER A 265 10.88 -9.52 -24.94
C SER A 265 12.19 -9.03 -25.54
N LYS A 266 12.13 -8.32 -26.66
CA LYS A 266 13.32 -7.71 -27.26
C LYS A 266 13.96 -6.69 -26.32
N ALA A 267 13.19 -5.73 -25.80
CA ALA A 267 13.72 -4.71 -24.88
C ALA A 267 14.33 -5.32 -23.60
N PHE A 268 13.68 -6.36 -23.04
CA PHE A 268 14.14 -7.06 -21.86
C PHE A 268 15.48 -7.76 -22.10
N ASN A 269 15.61 -8.49 -23.21
CA ASN A 269 16.84 -9.21 -23.53
C ASN A 269 17.97 -8.29 -24.02
N ASP A 270 17.65 -7.18 -24.70
CA ASP A 270 18.63 -6.14 -25.05
C ASP A 270 19.17 -5.49 -23.77
N CYS A 271 18.29 -5.07 -22.84
CA CYS A 271 18.68 -4.52 -21.54
C CYS A 271 19.55 -5.51 -20.75
N ARG A 272 19.15 -6.78 -20.69
CA ARG A 272 19.94 -7.87 -20.08
C ARG A 272 21.31 -8.08 -20.73
N SER A 273 21.48 -7.78 -22.01
CA SER A 273 22.77 -7.90 -22.71
C SER A 273 23.65 -6.68 -22.49
N GLU A 274 23.07 -5.49 -22.50
CA GLU A 274 23.77 -4.21 -22.43
C GLU A 274 24.14 -3.80 -20.99
N ASN A 275 23.46 -4.37 -19.99
CA ASN A 275 23.72 -4.14 -18.57
C ASN A 275 24.31 -5.39 -17.88
N PRO A 276 25.62 -5.42 -17.61
CA PRO A 276 26.27 -6.56 -16.92
C PRO A 276 25.72 -6.85 -15.51
N GLN A 277 25.09 -5.87 -14.86
CA GLN A 277 24.51 -6.00 -13.53
C GLN A 277 23.04 -6.41 -13.56
N PHE A 278 22.44 -6.60 -14.74
CA PHE A 278 21.01 -6.85 -14.91
C PHE A 278 20.52 -8.01 -14.04
N VAL A 279 21.19 -9.17 -14.10
CA VAL A 279 20.77 -10.37 -13.36
C VAL A 279 20.76 -10.12 -11.85
N ASN A 280 21.83 -9.50 -11.32
CA ASN A 280 21.93 -9.19 -9.90
C ASN A 280 20.87 -8.15 -9.46
N GLN A 281 20.69 -7.10 -10.26
CA GLN A 281 19.66 -6.08 -10.02
C GLN A 281 18.25 -6.66 -10.07
N TYR A 282 17.99 -7.60 -10.98
CA TYR A 282 16.71 -8.29 -11.08
C TYR A 282 16.42 -9.18 -9.87
N PHE A 283 17.41 -9.94 -9.38
CA PHE A 283 17.25 -10.68 -8.13
C PHE A 283 17.04 -9.75 -6.93
N ASN A 284 17.68 -8.57 -6.88
CA ASN A 284 17.40 -7.56 -5.86
C ASN A 284 15.98 -7.02 -5.96
N PHE A 285 15.46 -6.82 -7.17
CA PHE A 285 14.06 -6.47 -7.40
C PHE A 285 13.13 -7.54 -6.83
N LEU A 286 13.33 -8.82 -7.16
CA LEU A 286 12.53 -9.93 -6.61
C LEU A 286 12.59 -9.95 -5.08
N LYS A 287 13.79 -9.91 -4.51
CA LYS A 287 14.01 -9.87 -3.05
C LYS A 287 13.27 -8.72 -2.38
N LYS A 288 13.38 -7.50 -2.91
CA LYS A 288 12.70 -6.30 -2.40
C LYS A 288 11.18 -6.52 -2.37
N ASN A 289 10.61 -7.00 -3.48
CA ASN A 289 9.18 -7.20 -3.64
C ASN A 289 8.62 -8.34 -2.77
N TYR A 290 9.35 -9.47 -2.65
CA TYR A 290 8.96 -10.54 -1.72
C TYR A 290 8.96 -10.07 -0.27
N LYS A 291 9.95 -9.26 0.16
CA LYS A 291 9.97 -8.68 1.52
C LYS A 291 8.85 -7.67 1.78
N GLN A 292 8.25 -7.14 0.72
CA GLN A 292 7.06 -6.29 0.76
C GLN A 292 5.75 -7.09 0.59
N ASP A 293 5.82 -8.42 0.71
CA ASP A 293 4.70 -9.36 0.52
C ASP A 293 3.99 -9.26 -0.86
N THR A 294 4.71 -8.83 -1.89
CA THR A 294 4.19 -8.82 -3.27
C THR A 294 4.03 -10.25 -3.78
N LYS A 295 2.82 -10.61 -4.22
CA LYS A 295 2.47 -11.94 -4.73
C LYS A 295 2.67 -12.00 -6.26
N PHE A 296 3.77 -12.62 -6.70
CA PHE A 296 4.04 -12.85 -8.13
C PHE A 296 3.12 -13.96 -8.68
N GLY A 297 3.19 -15.14 -8.07
CA GLY A 297 2.42 -16.33 -8.47
C GLY A 297 2.85 -16.91 -9.83
N ALA A 298 2.29 -18.07 -10.18
CA ALA A 298 2.68 -18.84 -11.37
C ALA A 298 2.56 -18.04 -12.67
N ALA A 299 1.49 -17.25 -12.82
CA ALA A 299 1.27 -16.47 -14.04
C ALA A 299 2.34 -15.39 -14.28
N ALA A 300 2.82 -14.72 -13.23
CA ALA A 300 3.88 -13.71 -13.37
C ALA A 300 5.22 -14.36 -13.71
N ASP A 301 5.57 -15.45 -13.02
CA ASP A 301 6.82 -16.16 -13.28
C ASP A 301 6.85 -16.76 -14.69
N GLN A 302 5.73 -17.32 -15.15
CA GLN A 302 5.61 -17.86 -16.50
C GLN A 302 5.73 -16.77 -17.57
N ARG A 303 5.13 -15.60 -17.37
CA ARG A 303 5.29 -14.46 -18.29
C ARG A 303 6.76 -14.08 -18.45
N VAL A 304 7.47 -13.89 -17.35
CA VAL A 304 8.90 -13.55 -17.43
C VAL A 304 9.67 -14.67 -18.11
N TYR A 305 9.41 -15.93 -17.76
CA TYR A 305 10.09 -17.07 -18.37
C TYR A 305 9.90 -17.15 -19.89
N GLN A 306 8.73 -16.76 -20.40
CA GLN A 306 8.44 -16.67 -21.83
C GLN A 306 9.20 -15.51 -22.52
N LEU A 307 9.40 -14.40 -21.82
CA LEU A 307 10.15 -13.25 -22.34
C LEU A 307 11.64 -13.53 -22.48
N LEU A 308 12.20 -14.44 -21.68
CA LEU A 308 13.65 -14.70 -21.66
C LEU A 308 14.14 -15.36 -22.95
N ASP A 309 15.24 -14.85 -23.48
CA ASP A 309 16.06 -15.59 -24.43
C ASP A 309 16.73 -16.78 -23.72
N LYS A 310 16.22 -17.98 -24.04
CA LYS A 310 16.65 -19.26 -23.47
C LYS A 310 17.94 -19.80 -24.07
N THR A 311 18.46 -19.16 -25.13
CA THR A 311 19.80 -19.50 -25.64
C THR A 311 20.90 -19.08 -24.67
N LYS A 312 20.61 -18.12 -23.78
CA LYS A 312 21.47 -17.71 -22.67
C LYS A 312 21.26 -18.63 -21.47
N THR A 313 22.34 -19.18 -20.93
CA THR A 313 22.31 -20.09 -19.76
C THR A 313 22.76 -19.39 -18.47
N ASP A 314 22.25 -18.19 -18.21
CA ASP A 314 22.54 -17.48 -16.97
C ASP A 314 21.62 -17.88 -15.81
N ASP A 315 21.89 -17.31 -14.64
CA ASP A 315 21.16 -17.65 -13.41
C ASP A 315 19.68 -17.27 -13.46
N LEU A 316 19.31 -16.28 -14.27
CA LEU A 316 17.92 -15.87 -14.41
C LEU A 316 17.09 -16.93 -15.15
N VAL A 317 17.64 -17.50 -16.23
CA VAL A 317 16.98 -18.59 -16.97
C VAL A 317 16.90 -19.85 -16.10
N LYS A 318 17.96 -20.18 -15.36
CA LYS A 318 17.96 -21.31 -14.42
C LYS A 318 16.89 -21.14 -13.33
N TYR A 319 16.79 -19.93 -12.77
CA TYR A 319 15.80 -19.62 -11.73
C TYR A 319 14.38 -19.78 -12.24
N TYR A 320 14.05 -19.19 -13.40
CA TYR A 320 12.69 -19.30 -13.93
C TYR A 320 12.33 -20.70 -14.44
N LEU A 321 13.31 -21.49 -14.88
CA LEU A 321 13.10 -22.93 -15.17
C LEU A 321 12.76 -23.72 -13.89
N LEU A 322 13.42 -23.40 -12.76
CA LEU A 322 13.07 -23.97 -11.46
C LEU A 322 11.65 -23.56 -11.04
N MET A 323 11.32 -22.27 -11.13
CA MET A 323 9.98 -21.78 -10.77
C MET A 323 8.90 -22.44 -11.63
N ASP A 324 9.11 -22.58 -12.95
CA ASP A 324 8.19 -23.31 -13.84
C ASP A 324 8.01 -24.77 -13.41
N THR A 325 9.08 -25.45 -12.99
CA THR A 325 9.00 -26.83 -12.45
C THR A 325 8.17 -26.87 -11.16
N ILE A 326 8.42 -25.95 -10.22
CA ILE A 326 7.68 -25.87 -8.95
C ILE A 326 6.20 -25.59 -9.20
N HIS A 327 5.87 -24.67 -10.10
CA HIS A 327 4.48 -24.31 -10.41
C HIS A 327 3.73 -25.45 -11.12
N ASN A 328 4.38 -26.13 -12.06
CA ASN A 328 3.74 -27.20 -12.85
C ASN A 328 3.55 -28.50 -12.05
N LYS A 329 4.52 -28.86 -11.19
CA LYS A 329 4.45 -30.10 -10.39
C LYS A 329 3.84 -29.90 -9.01
N GLY A 330 3.86 -28.67 -8.50
CA GLY A 330 3.52 -28.32 -7.14
C GLY A 330 4.72 -28.48 -6.20
N PHE A 331 4.89 -27.54 -5.28
CA PHE A 331 6.03 -27.53 -4.35
C PHE A 331 6.07 -28.74 -3.39
N VAL A 332 4.97 -29.48 -3.26
CA VAL A 332 4.86 -30.71 -2.45
C VAL A 332 5.40 -31.96 -3.16
N HIS A 333 5.61 -31.90 -4.47
CA HIS A 333 6.06 -33.04 -5.27
C HIS A 333 7.57 -33.28 -5.09
N GLU A 334 7.99 -34.55 -5.11
CA GLU A 334 9.40 -34.96 -4.93
C GLU A 334 10.31 -34.30 -5.98
N ASP A 335 9.95 -34.35 -7.26
CA ASP A 335 10.67 -33.63 -8.32
C ASP A 335 10.88 -32.12 -8.07
N ALA A 336 9.95 -31.44 -7.38
CA ALA A 336 10.10 -30.02 -7.06
C ALA A 336 11.11 -29.82 -5.92
N LEU A 337 11.10 -30.71 -4.93
CA LEU A 337 12.10 -30.75 -3.85
C LEU A 337 13.50 -31.01 -4.41
N ASP A 338 13.63 -32.00 -5.29
CA ASP A 338 14.90 -32.36 -5.93
C ASP A 338 15.43 -31.23 -6.80
N ALA A 339 14.57 -30.60 -7.61
CA ALA A 339 14.94 -29.44 -8.41
C ALA A 339 15.37 -28.26 -7.53
N THR A 340 14.67 -28.01 -6.42
CA THR A 340 15.02 -26.97 -5.45
C THR A 340 16.39 -27.23 -4.83
N ASN A 341 16.64 -28.45 -4.35
CA ASN A 341 17.92 -28.84 -3.77
C ASN A 341 19.07 -28.75 -4.80
N GLY A 342 18.81 -29.20 -6.03
CA GLY A 342 19.74 -29.13 -7.14
C GLY A 342 20.11 -27.69 -7.55
N PHE A 343 19.18 -26.74 -7.46
CA PHE A 343 19.47 -25.32 -7.67
C PHE A 343 20.18 -24.71 -6.46
N TYR A 344 19.68 -24.98 -5.24
CA TYR A 344 20.18 -24.39 -4.00
C TYR A 344 21.66 -24.68 -3.76
N SER A 345 22.07 -25.92 -4.01
CA SER A 345 23.44 -26.41 -3.86
C SER A 345 24.44 -25.79 -4.84
N GLN A 346 23.98 -25.13 -5.91
CA GLN A 346 24.87 -24.48 -6.89
C GLN A 346 25.39 -23.11 -6.41
N TYR A 347 24.78 -22.52 -5.39
CA TYR A 347 25.12 -21.18 -4.92
C TYR A 347 25.42 -21.17 -3.43
N GLU A 348 26.19 -20.18 -2.98
CA GLU A 348 26.45 -19.98 -1.55
C GLU A 348 25.14 -19.75 -0.79
N GLY A 349 25.05 -20.22 0.47
CA GLY A 349 23.84 -20.09 1.29
C GLY A 349 23.37 -18.64 1.48
N MET A 350 24.31 -17.67 1.52
CA MET A 350 24.02 -16.24 1.62
C MET A 350 23.91 -15.53 0.27
N SER A 351 23.98 -16.25 -0.85
CA SER A 351 23.81 -15.65 -2.18
C SER A 351 22.41 -15.09 -2.36
N ILE A 352 22.30 -14.06 -3.20
CA ILE A 352 21.01 -13.44 -3.51
C ILE A 352 20.05 -14.42 -4.21
N ASN A 353 20.59 -15.30 -5.06
CA ASN A 353 19.82 -16.31 -5.77
C ASN A 353 19.10 -17.24 -4.77
N ASN A 354 19.85 -17.73 -3.78
CA ASN A 354 19.31 -18.59 -2.72
C ASN A 354 18.37 -17.83 -1.77
N GLU A 355 18.64 -16.57 -1.46
CA GLU A 355 17.71 -15.75 -0.67
C GLU A 355 16.37 -15.55 -1.39
N VAL A 356 16.39 -15.26 -2.69
CA VAL A 356 15.17 -15.11 -3.50
C VAL A 356 14.41 -16.43 -3.62
N LEU A 357 15.11 -17.56 -3.80
CA LEU A 357 14.47 -18.88 -3.80
C LEU A 357 13.75 -19.18 -2.47
N ARG A 358 14.42 -18.93 -1.34
CA ARG A 358 13.81 -19.09 0.00
C ARG A 358 12.55 -18.23 0.14
N LEU A 359 12.62 -16.96 -0.26
CA LEU A 359 11.48 -16.05 -0.21
C LEU A 359 10.32 -16.49 -1.11
N ALA A 360 10.61 -17.00 -2.31
CA ALA A 360 9.62 -17.52 -3.24
C ALA A 360 8.90 -18.76 -2.68
N ILE A 361 9.64 -19.72 -2.10
CA ILE A 361 9.07 -20.90 -1.44
C ILE A 361 8.26 -20.50 -0.20
N LEU A 362 8.76 -19.59 0.63
CA LEU A 362 8.03 -19.09 1.80
C LEU A 362 6.68 -18.48 1.38
N GLN A 363 6.63 -17.78 0.25
CA GLN A 363 5.36 -17.25 -0.27
C GLN A 363 4.38 -18.37 -0.67
N GLN A 364 4.86 -19.48 -1.23
CA GLN A 364 4.00 -20.65 -1.49
C GLN A 364 3.41 -21.21 -0.19
N PHE A 365 4.23 -21.29 0.87
CA PHE A 365 3.77 -21.75 2.18
C PHE A 365 2.71 -20.83 2.76
N LYS A 366 3.00 -19.51 2.79
CA LYS A 366 2.05 -18.48 3.24
C LYS A 366 0.74 -18.58 2.47
N GLN A 367 0.80 -18.70 1.15
CA GLN A 367 -0.39 -18.82 0.32
C GLN A 367 -1.24 -20.02 0.72
N VAL A 368 -0.66 -21.21 0.92
CA VAL A 368 -1.45 -22.36 1.36
C VAL A 368 -2.05 -22.12 2.75
N VAL A 369 -1.25 -21.68 3.71
CA VAL A 369 -1.70 -21.49 5.09
C VAL A 369 -2.80 -20.42 5.20
N GLU A 370 -2.72 -19.34 4.43
CA GLU A 370 -3.74 -18.28 4.37
C GLU A 370 -5.10 -18.82 3.88
N HIS A 371 -5.11 -19.80 2.97
CA HIS A 371 -6.34 -20.36 2.40
C HIS A 371 -6.93 -21.51 3.22
N LEU A 372 -6.22 -22.00 4.24
CA LEU A 372 -6.75 -23.04 5.13
C LEU A 372 -7.78 -22.48 6.11
N THR A 373 -8.91 -23.16 6.19
CA THR A 373 -9.94 -22.92 7.21
C THR A 373 -9.67 -23.74 8.45
N GLU A 374 -10.15 -23.28 9.60
CA GLU A 374 -9.89 -23.93 10.89
C GLU A 374 -10.32 -25.41 10.97
N PRO A 375 -11.44 -25.83 10.33
CA PRO A 375 -11.79 -27.24 10.22
C PRO A 375 -10.79 -28.09 9.40
N GLU A 376 -10.01 -27.49 8.50
CA GLU A 376 -9.03 -28.16 7.63
C GLU A 376 -7.64 -28.31 8.26
N HIS A 377 -7.54 -28.21 9.59
CA HIS A 377 -6.27 -28.32 10.33
C HIS A 377 -5.51 -29.65 10.11
N GLN A 378 -6.17 -30.72 9.67
CA GLN A 378 -5.47 -31.96 9.31
C GLN A 378 -4.62 -31.79 8.04
N SER A 379 -5.13 -31.07 7.03
CA SER A 379 -4.37 -30.74 5.82
C SER A 379 -3.16 -29.87 6.13
N PHE A 380 -3.27 -29.00 7.14
CA PHE A 380 -2.11 -28.28 7.68
C PHE A 380 -1.04 -29.25 8.19
N TYR A 381 -1.39 -30.24 9.02
CA TYR A 381 -0.42 -31.20 9.57
C TYR A 381 0.27 -32.06 8.52
N GLU A 382 -0.43 -32.35 7.42
CA GLU A 382 0.15 -33.09 6.30
C GLU A 382 1.15 -32.24 5.52
N ILE A 383 0.77 -31.02 5.14
CA ILE A 383 1.63 -30.15 4.34
C ILE A 383 2.82 -29.63 5.13
N THR A 384 2.71 -29.54 6.45
CA THR A 384 3.83 -29.10 7.26
C THR A 384 5.02 -30.03 7.08
N ARG A 385 4.87 -31.34 6.86
CA ARG A 385 6.00 -32.24 6.54
C ARG A 385 6.82 -31.78 5.33
N THR A 386 6.16 -31.21 4.31
CA THR A 386 6.85 -30.62 3.17
C THR A 386 7.68 -29.41 3.59
N PHE A 387 7.20 -28.58 4.53
CA PHE A 387 7.97 -27.46 5.05
C PHE A 387 9.28 -27.94 5.69
N ALA A 388 9.29 -29.09 6.35
CA ALA A 388 10.50 -29.71 6.93
C ALA A 388 11.53 -29.99 5.85
N SER A 389 11.07 -30.60 4.76
CA SER A 389 11.94 -30.96 3.65
C SER A 389 12.65 -29.72 3.11
N TYR A 390 11.93 -28.60 2.95
CA TYR A 390 12.56 -27.33 2.55
C TYR A 390 13.44 -26.72 3.63
N MET A 391 13.06 -26.77 4.91
CA MET A 391 13.91 -26.31 6.02
C MET A 391 15.24 -27.07 6.04
N ASN A 392 15.22 -28.39 5.81
CA ASN A 392 16.41 -29.23 5.72
C ASN A 392 17.24 -28.93 4.46
N ILE A 393 16.60 -28.69 3.31
CA ILE A 393 17.30 -28.30 2.07
C ILE A 393 18.02 -26.96 2.28
N PHE A 394 17.35 -25.99 2.90
CA PHE A 394 17.89 -24.64 3.03
C PHE A 394 18.86 -24.47 4.20
N ASP A 395 18.67 -25.21 5.30
CA ASP A 395 19.47 -25.12 6.53
C ASP A 395 19.72 -23.65 6.93
N ASN A 396 18.65 -22.85 6.94
CA ASN A 396 18.73 -21.40 7.12
C ASN A 396 17.87 -20.94 8.30
N SER A 397 18.52 -20.41 9.33
CA SER A 397 17.85 -19.98 10.57
C SER A 397 16.78 -18.91 10.36
N ALA A 398 17.00 -17.93 9.48
CA ALA A 398 16.02 -16.87 9.22
C ALA A 398 14.76 -17.42 8.54
N PHE A 399 14.92 -18.26 7.52
CA PHE A 399 13.81 -18.95 6.87
C PHE A 399 13.02 -19.83 7.85
N ASN A 400 13.72 -20.57 8.72
CA ASN A 400 13.08 -21.41 9.73
C ASN A 400 12.23 -20.57 10.71
N GLN A 401 12.71 -19.39 11.13
CA GLN A 401 11.96 -18.46 11.97
C GLN A 401 10.73 -17.88 11.27
N ASP A 402 10.83 -17.59 9.96
CA ASP A 402 9.69 -17.12 9.17
C ASP A 402 8.61 -18.21 9.02
N VAL A 403 9.03 -19.46 8.79
CA VAL A 403 8.12 -20.63 8.75
C VAL A 403 7.46 -20.86 10.11
N GLU A 404 8.21 -20.78 11.21
CA GLU A 404 7.66 -20.86 12.56
C GLU A 404 6.61 -19.79 12.81
N SER A 405 6.94 -18.53 12.50
CA SER A 405 6.03 -17.39 12.72
C SER A 405 4.71 -17.59 11.97
N MET A 406 4.78 -17.97 10.70
CA MET A 406 3.60 -18.30 9.88
C MET A 406 2.78 -19.46 10.48
N CYS A 407 3.43 -20.55 10.86
CA CYS A 407 2.76 -21.69 11.49
C CYS A 407 2.10 -21.29 12.83
N MET A 408 2.76 -20.46 13.64
CA MET A 408 2.24 -19.98 14.92
C MET A 408 1.02 -19.09 14.78
N GLU A 409 0.96 -18.22 13.77
CA GLU A 409 -0.23 -17.42 13.46
C GLU A 409 -1.44 -18.32 13.18
N TYR A 410 -1.25 -19.38 12.39
CA TYR A 410 -2.32 -20.34 12.11
C TYR A 410 -2.72 -21.16 13.34
N ILE A 411 -1.77 -21.62 14.16
CA ILE A 411 -2.07 -22.31 15.41
C ILE A 411 -2.88 -21.39 16.35
N GLN A 412 -2.53 -20.11 16.47
CA GLN A 412 -3.29 -19.16 17.28
C GLN A 412 -4.73 -18.97 16.79
N LYS A 413 -4.94 -18.98 15.46
CA LYS A 413 -6.27 -18.99 14.83
C LYS A 413 -7.08 -20.21 15.26
N LEU A 414 -6.50 -21.42 15.17
CA LEU A 414 -7.14 -22.67 15.63
C LEU A 414 -7.48 -22.63 17.12
N MET A 415 -6.60 -22.11 17.95
CA MET A 415 -6.80 -22.03 19.40
C MET A 415 -7.92 -21.07 19.81
N THR A 416 -8.19 -20.08 18.97
CA THR A 416 -9.34 -19.17 19.14
C THR A 416 -10.63 -19.82 18.65
N PHE A 417 -10.57 -20.58 17.55
CA PHE A 417 -11.72 -21.29 16.98
C PHE A 417 -12.17 -22.50 17.82
N TYR A 418 -11.23 -23.22 18.43
CA TYR A 418 -11.47 -24.33 19.35
C TYR A 418 -11.17 -23.93 20.82
N PRO A 419 -12.04 -23.15 21.48
CA PRO A 419 -11.75 -22.62 22.82
C PRO A 419 -11.83 -23.70 23.92
N ASP A 420 -12.58 -24.79 23.69
CA ASP A 420 -12.72 -25.86 24.67
C ASP A 420 -11.45 -26.72 24.72
N LYS A 421 -10.69 -26.55 25.80
CA LYS A 421 -9.47 -27.31 26.06
C LYS A 421 -9.69 -28.81 26.17
N ARG A 422 -10.91 -29.29 26.39
CA ARG A 422 -11.24 -30.71 26.47
C ARG A 422 -11.71 -31.28 25.14
N SER A 423 -11.94 -30.45 24.13
CA SER A 423 -12.33 -30.92 22.81
C SER A 423 -11.23 -31.77 22.21
N ARG A 424 -11.64 -32.69 21.32
CA ARG A 424 -10.71 -33.56 20.61
C ARG A 424 -9.75 -32.70 19.76
N GLU A 425 -10.29 -31.71 19.08
CA GLU A 425 -9.59 -30.82 18.15
C GLU A 425 -8.50 -30.03 18.88
N TYR A 426 -8.79 -29.45 20.06
CA TYR A 426 -7.80 -28.74 20.86
C TYR A 426 -6.66 -29.67 21.29
N GLN A 427 -6.99 -30.90 21.73
CA GLN A 427 -5.98 -31.87 22.14
C GLN A 427 -5.13 -32.32 20.96
N ASP A 428 -5.71 -32.43 19.77
CA ASP A 428 -5.00 -32.78 18.54
C ASP A 428 -4.04 -31.66 18.12
N VAL A 429 -4.47 -30.38 18.16
CA VAL A 429 -3.59 -29.21 17.96
C VAL A 429 -2.44 -29.21 18.97
N LYS A 430 -2.74 -29.44 20.25
CA LYS A 430 -1.71 -29.49 21.31
C LYS A 430 -0.70 -30.61 21.08
N LYS A 431 -1.16 -31.80 20.70
CA LYS A 431 -0.27 -32.93 20.38
C LYS A 431 0.61 -32.61 19.18
N PHE A 432 0.03 -32.05 18.12
CA PHE A 432 0.77 -31.65 16.94
C PHE A 432 1.89 -30.67 17.29
N VAL A 433 1.59 -29.58 17.99
CA VAL A 433 2.62 -28.59 18.38
C VAL A 433 3.69 -29.21 19.28
N ASN A 434 3.31 -30.01 20.29
CA ASN A 434 4.25 -30.69 21.17
C ASN A 434 5.22 -31.62 20.43
N SER A 435 4.75 -32.34 19.42
CA SER A 435 5.60 -33.24 18.65
C SER A 435 6.43 -32.46 17.64
N PHE A 436 5.78 -31.64 16.83
CA PHE A 436 6.34 -31.08 15.61
C PHE A 436 7.25 -29.87 15.85
N PHE A 437 6.83 -28.92 16.70
CA PHE A 437 7.62 -27.72 16.94
C PHE A 437 8.86 -28.01 17.79
N VAL A 438 8.80 -29.05 18.63
CA VAL A 438 9.94 -29.53 19.40
C VAL A 438 10.91 -30.31 18.52
N GLU A 439 10.42 -31.21 17.68
CA GLU A 439 11.26 -32.01 16.76
C GLU A 439 12.10 -31.13 15.83
N TRP A 440 11.58 -29.96 15.44
CA TRP A 440 12.23 -29.05 14.50
C TRP A 440 12.98 -27.90 15.16
N GLU A 441 13.12 -27.97 16.47
CA GLU A 441 13.80 -26.93 17.27
C GLU A 441 13.21 -25.52 17.07
N LEU A 442 11.94 -25.43 16.65
CA LEU A 442 11.20 -24.17 16.55
C LEU A 442 10.82 -23.66 17.95
N MET A 443 10.47 -24.59 18.86
CA MET A 443 10.19 -24.26 20.26
C MET A 443 10.78 -25.32 21.18
N THR A 444 11.23 -24.90 22.35
CA THR A 444 11.59 -25.83 23.42
C THR A 444 10.34 -26.42 24.07
N GLU A 445 10.46 -27.63 24.66
CA GLU A 445 9.37 -28.24 25.43
C GLU A 445 8.79 -27.30 26.51
N LYS A 446 9.64 -26.45 27.09
CA LYS A 446 9.24 -25.46 28.10
C LYS A 446 8.35 -24.38 27.49
N GLU A 447 8.73 -23.83 26.34
CA GLU A 447 7.95 -22.80 25.64
C GLU A 447 6.60 -23.34 25.18
N VAL A 448 6.56 -24.57 24.66
CA VAL A 448 5.28 -25.20 24.29
C VAL A 448 4.40 -25.43 25.52
N MET A 449 4.96 -25.91 26.64
CA MET A 449 4.21 -26.03 27.89
C MET A 449 3.66 -24.68 28.36
N GLU A 450 4.43 -23.60 28.26
CA GLU A 450 3.99 -22.25 28.62
C GLU A 450 2.91 -21.70 27.69
N PHE A 451 3.01 -21.98 26.40
CA PHE A 451 2.02 -21.60 25.39
C PHE A 451 0.64 -22.18 25.71
N PHE A 452 0.56 -23.47 26.06
CA PHE A 452 -0.71 -24.13 26.40
C PHE A 452 -1.15 -23.97 27.86
N LYS A 453 -0.28 -23.46 28.74
CA LYS A 453 -0.63 -23.16 30.13
C LYS A 453 -1.71 -22.10 30.18
N ILE A 454 -2.65 -22.28 31.11
CA ILE A 454 -3.62 -21.23 31.43
C ILE A 454 -2.82 -20.09 32.06
N LYS A 455 -2.69 -18.94 31.38
CA LYS A 455 -2.47 -17.67 32.08
C LYS A 455 -3.65 -17.52 33.03
N ARG A 456 -3.48 -17.87 34.31
CA ARG A 456 -4.44 -17.51 35.35
C ARG A 456 -4.67 -16.02 35.12
N LYS A 457 -5.93 -15.58 34.92
CA LYS A 457 -6.25 -14.15 35.08
C LYS A 457 -5.51 -13.77 36.36
N ARG A 458 -4.61 -12.79 36.31
CA ARG A 458 -4.16 -12.17 37.56
C ARG A 458 -5.49 -11.89 38.24
N LYS A 459 -5.72 -12.51 39.41
CA LYS A 459 -6.72 -11.97 40.32
C LYS A 459 -6.31 -10.51 40.34
N THR A 460 -7.14 -9.62 39.80
CA THR A 460 -7.07 -8.24 40.23
C THR A 460 -7.13 -8.42 41.72
N ASN A 461 -6.00 -8.22 42.39
CA ASN A 461 -6.02 -8.01 43.80
C ASN A 461 -6.84 -6.73 43.89
N LYS A 462 -8.16 -6.88 43.95
CA LYS A 462 -8.98 -6.09 44.84
C LYS A 462 -8.37 -6.36 46.22
N ILE A 463 -7.19 -5.78 46.47
CA ILE A 463 -7.04 -4.97 47.64
C ILE A 463 -8.17 -3.97 47.47
N ILE A 464 -9.30 -4.35 48.06
CA ILE A 464 -10.29 -3.40 48.48
C ILE A 464 -9.47 -2.44 49.33
N ASN A 465 -9.03 -1.34 48.73
CA ASN A 465 -8.68 -0.16 49.48
C ASN A 465 -10.02 0.30 50.05
N LEU A 466 -10.37 -0.29 51.21
CA LEU A 466 -11.45 0.12 52.09
C LEU A 466 -11.25 1.59 52.55
N PHE A 467 -10.15 2.23 52.14
CA PHE A 467 -9.82 3.63 52.36
C PHE A 467 -10.17 4.59 51.21
N SER A 468 -10.53 4.11 50.01
CA SER A 468 -10.84 5.01 48.88
C SER A 468 -12.33 5.14 48.57
N ILE A 469 -13.18 4.25 49.11
CA ILE A 469 -14.65 4.35 48.98
C ILE A 469 -15.24 5.22 50.10
N ILE A 470 -14.56 5.37 51.25
CA ILE A 470 -15.06 6.21 52.36
C ILE A 470 -14.79 7.72 52.13
N ILE A 471 -13.87 8.10 51.24
CA ILE A 471 -13.55 9.52 50.99
C ILE A 471 -14.39 10.12 49.85
N PHE A 472 -14.91 9.32 48.92
CA PHE A 472 -15.73 9.85 47.82
C PHE A 472 -17.21 10.06 48.20
N ASP A 473 -17.75 9.25 49.13
CA ASP A 473 -19.13 9.41 49.61
C ASP A 473 -19.30 10.49 50.68
N ILE A 474 -18.22 10.98 51.31
CA ILE A 474 -18.27 12.12 52.25
C ILE A 474 -18.18 13.47 51.52
N VAL A 475 -17.57 13.53 50.33
CA VAL A 475 -17.49 14.79 49.55
C VAL A 475 -18.79 15.07 48.77
N ILE A 476 -19.59 14.04 48.47
CA ILE A 476 -20.89 14.22 47.79
C ILE A 476 -22.01 14.61 48.77
N ILE A 477 -21.90 14.29 50.06
CA ILE A 477 -22.89 14.73 51.08
C ILE A 477 -22.64 16.18 51.54
N CYS A 478 -21.42 16.71 51.44
CA CYS A 478 -21.12 18.09 51.85
C CYS A 478 -21.37 19.19 50.79
N ASN A 479 -21.65 18.85 49.53
CA ASN A 479 -21.93 19.85 48.48
C ASN A 479 -23.40 19.89 48.01
N ILE A 480 -24.30 19.13 48.65
CA ILE A 480 -25.75 19.23 48.42
C ILE A 480 -26.44 20.12 49.49
N TYR A 481 -25.72 20.57 50.52
CA TYR A 481 -26.26 21.44 51.59
C TYR A 481 -25.92 22.94 51.45
N THR A 482 -25.50 23.41 50.27
CA THR A 482 -25.16 24.84 50.05
C THR A 482 -25.89 25.52 48.88
N VAL A 483 -27.02 24.97 48.39
CA VAL A 483 -27.91 25.68 47.44
C VAL A 483 -29.40 25.48 47.79
N ILE A 484 -29.75 25.49 49.08
CA ILE A 484 -31.11 25.81 49.54
C ILE A 484 -30.97 26.67 50.80
N ASP A 485 -30.66 27.96 50.61
CA ASP A 485 -31.06 29.08 51.47
C ASP A 485 -30.38 30.37 50.98
N LYS A 486 -30.97 31.00 49.95
CA LYS A 486 -31.21 32.45 49.80
C LYS A 486 -31.77 32.78 48.42
#